data_AF-A0A7T4USZ5-F1
#
_entry.id   AF-A0A7T4USZ5-F1
#
_cell.length_a   1.000
_cell.length_b   1.000
_cell.length_c   1.000
_cell.angle_alpha   90.00
_cell.angle_beta   90.00
_cell.angle_gamma   90.00
#
_symmetry.space_group_name_H-M   'P 1'
#
loop_
_entity.id
_entity.type
_entity.pdbx_description
1 polymer ?
#
loop_
_entity_poly.entity_id
_entity_poly.type
_entity_poly.pdbx_seq_one_letter_code
_entity_poly.pdbx_strand_id
1 'polypeptide(L)'
;MGVEPYLIASTLSAVIAQRLVRNLCINCRLPVGRDDLPPELKDQASDACGSTYRANANGCTVRQADGYNGRTAIYEVVVIDEPLRKMIHSQKPESELLEWVGVQRASLYQDGVRKVMLGETSYEEILRVTKLD
;
A
#
# COMPACT_ATOMS: atom_id res chain seq x y z
N MET A 1 -22.38 -1.00 -16.77
CA MET A 1 -21.46 -1.53 -17.79
C MET A 1 -22.03 -2.73 -18.56
N GLY A 2 -23.05 -3.43 -18.06
CA GLY A 2 -23.81 -4.41 -18.86
C GLY A 2 -23.04 -5.67 -19.27
N VAL A 3 -21.95 -5.99 -18.57
CA VAL A 3 -21.14 -7.18 -18.86
C VAL A 3 -21.72 -8.37 -18.11
N GLU A 4 -21.92 -9.48 -18.81
CA GLU A 4 -22.42 -10.72 -18.24
C GLU A 4 -21.44 -11.32 -17.21
N PRO A 5 -21.89 -11.78 -16.03
CA PRO A 5 -21.02 -12.31 -14.97
C PRO A 5 -20.12 -13.47 -15.40
N TYR A 6 -20.62 -14.37 -16.26
CA TYR A 6 -19.83 -15.48 -16.80
C TYR A 6 -18.63 -15.01 -17.65
N LEU A 7 -18.78 -13.90 -18.39
CA LEU A 7 -17.67 -13.33 -19.15
C LEU A 7 -16.60 -12.80 -18.20
N ILE A 8 -16.99 -12.08 -17.15
CA ILE A 8 -16.06 -11.59 -16.12
C ILE A 8 -15.30 -12.77 -15.50
N ALA A 9 -16.01 -13.83 -15.10
CA ALA A 9 -15.41 -15.02 -14.49
C ALA A 9 -14.42 -15.73 -15.42
N SER A 10 -14.73 -15.83 -16.72
CA SER A 10 -13.91 -16.57 -17.69
C SER A 10 -12.73 -15.77 -18.25
N THR A 11 -12.82 -14.44 -18.33
CA THR A 11 -11.77 -13.60 -18.96
C THR A 11 -10.86 -12.89 -17.97
N LEU A 12 -11.35 -12.58 -16.77
CA LEU A 12 -10.57 -11.81 -15.80
C LEU A 12 -9.54 -12.71 -15.11
N SER A 13 -8.26 -12.36 -15.24
CA SER A 13 -7.17 -13.11 -14.58
C SER A 13 -6.77 -12.49 -13.23
N ALA A 14 -6.75 -11.15 -13.16
CA ALA A 14 -6.44 -10.41 -11.95
C ALA A 14 -6.99 -8.99 -12.03
N VAL A 15 -7.15 -8.37 -10.86
CA VAL A 15 -7.43 -6.95 -10.69
C VAL A 15 -6.29 -6.35 -9.88
N ILE A 16 -5.75 -5.23 -10.35
CA ILE A 16 -4.69 -4.50 -9.66
C ILE A 16 -5.22 -3.11 -9.32
N ALA A 17 -5.28 -2.81 -8.03
CA ALA A 17 -5.40 -1.45 -7.55
C ALA A 17 -3.99 -0.87 -7.34
N GLN A 18 -3.78 0.36 -7.79
CA GLN A 18 -2.49 1.04 -7.71
C GLN A 18 -2.69 2.47 -7.22
N ARG A 19 -1.78 2.94 -6.36
CA ARG A 19 -1.60 4.37 -6.05
C ARG A 19 -0.13 4.75 -6.10
N LEU A 20 0.13 6.04 -6.35
CA LEU A 20 1.50 6.58 -6.35
C LEU A 20 1.78 7.32 -5.04
N VAL A 21 2.88 6.96 -4.41
CA VAL A 21 3.45 7.63 -3.23
C VAL A 21 4.76 8.29 -3.62
N ARG A 22 5.07 9.42 -2.98
CA ARG A 22 6.36 10.09 -3.14
C ARG A 22 7.46 9.34 -2.39
N ASN A 23 8.63 9.23 -3.00
CA ASN A 23 9.79 8.63 -2.32
C ASN A 23 10.49 9.68 -1.45
N LEU A 24 10.99 9.28 -0.30
CA LEU A 24 11.82 10.13 0.54
C LEU A 24 13.14 10.47 -0.17
N CYS A 25 13.61 11.70 0.00
CA CYS A 25 14.93 12.08 -0.49
C CYS A 25 16.01 11.42 0.37
N ILE A 26 16.83 10.55 -0.23
CA ILE A 26 17.90 9.82 0.46
C ILE A 26 18.94 10.75 1.12
N ASN A 27 19.12 11.97 0.59
CA ASN A 27 20.11 12.93 1.07
C ASN A 27 19.67 13.69 2.32
N CYS A 28 18.36 13.75 2.60
CA CYS A 28 17.85 14.62 3.67
C CYS A 28 16.71 14.03 4.49
N ARG A 29 16.29 12.78 4.22
CA ARG A 29 15.30 12.08 5.05
C ARG A 29 15.77 12.02 6.51
N LEU A 30 14.85 12.24 7.45
CA LEU A 30 15.14 12.30 8.87
C LEU A 30 14.76 10.98 9.53
N PRO A 31 15.63 10.34 10.33
CA PRO A 31 15.28 9.11 11.03
C PRO A 31 14.16 9.35 12.03
N VAL A 32 13.29 8.35 12.20
CA VAL A 32 12.21 8.36 13.18
C VAL A 32 12.49 7.27 14.22
N GLY A 33 12.49 7.64 15.50
CA GLY A 33 12.67 6.70 16.60
C GLY A 33 11.44 5.82 16.78
N ARG A 34 11.60 4.63 17.37
CA ARG A 34 10.48 3.70 17.63
C ARG A 34 9.36 4.36 18.45
N ASP A 35 9.70 5.20 19.41
CA ASP A 35 8.73 5.87 20.28
C ASP A 35 7.87 6.90 19.54
N ASP A 36 8.45 7.52 18.50
CA ASP A 36 7.80 8.52 17.64
C ASP A 36 6.95 7.88 16.52
N LEU A 37 7.02 6.56 16.36
CA LEU A 37 6.21 5.86 15.37
C LEU A 37 4.72 5.82 15.80
N PRO A 38 3.79 5.85 14.85
CA PRO A 38 2.38 5.54 15.09
C PRO A 38 2.22 4.15 15.73
N PRO A 39 1.23 3.94 16.62
CA PRO A 39 0.97 2.64 17.24
C PRO A 39 0.90 1.48 16.22
N GLU A 40 0.29 1.73 15.07
CA GLU A 40 0.10 0.74 13.99
C GLU A 40 1.43 0.26 13.38
N LEU A 41 2.47 1.09 13.47
CA LEU A 41 3.82 0.78 13.00
C LEU A 41 4.71 0.22 14.11
N LYS A 42 4.40 0.46 15.39
CA LYS A 42 5.25 0.02 16.52
C LYS A 42 5.36 -1.49 16.63
N ASP A 43 4.30 -2.21 16.27
CA ASP A 43 4.27 -3.68 16.27
C ASP A 43 5.04 -4.28 15.09
N GLN A 44 5.14 -3.53 14.00
CA GLN A 44 5.87 -3.93 12.79
C GLN A 44 7.34 -3.50 12.82
N ALA A 45 7.67 -2.51 13.66
CA ALA A 45 9.03 -2.05 13.87
C ALA A 45 9.75 -3.03 14.81
N SER A 46 10.58 -3.92 14.26
CA SER A 46 11.50 -4.72 15.06
C SER A 46 12.46 -3.81 15.83
N ASP A 47 12.86 -4.21 17.05
CA ASP A 47 13.81 -3.48 17.92
C ASP A 47 15.16 -3.11 17.25
N ALA A 48 15.48 -3.73 16.11
CA ALA A 48 16.68 -3.46 15.34
C ALA A 48 16.55 -2.39 14.23
N CYS A 49 15.35 -1.84 13.96
CA CYS A 49 15.12 -1.06 12.73
C CYS A 49 15.27 0.46 12.91
N GLY A 50 16.48 0.96 12.65
CA GLY A 50 16.74 2.37 12.31
C GLY A 50 16.35 2.75 10.87
N SER A 51 15.37 2.08 10.27
CA SER A 51 15.05 2.18 8.83
C SER A 51 13.80 3.01 8.51
N THR A 52 13.07 3.51 9.53
CA THR A 52 11.94 4.41 9.29
C THR A 52 12.41 5.85 9.24
N TYR A 53 11.84 6.60 8.31
CA TYR A 53 12.21 7.99 8.06
C TYR A 53 10.98 8.84 7.76
N ARG A 54 11.11 10.12 8.02
CA ARG A 54 10.17 11.15 7.60
C ARG A 54 10.82 12.13 6.63
N ALA A 55 9.98 12.85 5.90
CA ALA A 55 10.46 13.87 4.98
C ALA A 55 11.01 15.07 5.76
N ASN A 56 12.12 15.64 5.27
CA ASN A 56 12.61 16.92 5.76
C ASN A 56 11.89 18.04 5.02
N ALA A 57 10.96 18.72 5.70
CA ALA A 57 10.18 19.81 5.12
C ALA A 57 11.05 20.96 4.59
N ASN A 58 12.25 21.16 5.15
CA ASN A 58 13.21 22.18 4.72
C ASN A 58 14.01 21.76 3.47
N GLY A 59 13.88 20.50 3.03
CA GLY A 59 14.63 19.97 1.90
C GLY A 59 16.14 19.92 2.12
N CYS A 60 16.88 19.87 1.02
CA CYS A 60 18.34 19.97 0.94
C CYS A 60 18.78 20.62 -0.39
N THR A 61 20.09 20.73 -0.59
CA THR A 61 20.67 21.26 -1.84
C THR A 61 20.24 20.50 -3.09
N VAL A 62 19.94 19.20 -2.98
CA VAL A 62 19.46 18.36 -4.08
C VAL A 62 17.94 18.46 -4.28
N ARG A 63 17.19 18.74 -3.22
CA ARG A 63 15.73 18.87 -3.23
C ARG A 63 15.32 20.06 -2.39
N GLN A 64 15.10 21.20 -3.04
CA GLN A 64 14.89 22.49 -2.38
C GLN A 64 13.63 22.56 -1.51
N ALA A 65 12.66 21.67 -1.71
CA ALA A 65 11.40 21.66 -0.97
C ALA A 65 10.92 20.24 -0.67
N ASP A 66 10.08 20.13 0.36
CA ASP A 66 9.24 19.00 0.79
C ASP A 66 9.90 17.68 1.21
N GLY A 67 11.17 17.46 0.88
CA GLY A 67 11.94 16.30 1.33
C GLY A 67 11.67 15.01 0.56
N TYR A 68 10.99 15.08 -0.59
CA TYR A 68 10.70 13.93 -1.46
C TYR A 68 11.46 14.00 -2.80
N ASN A 69 11.78 12.84 -3.37
CA ASN A 69 12.45 12.72 -4.67
C ASN A 69 11.92 11.54 -5.50
N GLY A 70 11.04 11.82 -6.44
CA GLY A 70 10.45 10.79 -7.29
C GLY A 70 9.22 10.15 -6.66
N ARG A 71 8.74 9.08 -7.29
CA ARG A 71 7.53 8.37 -6.89
C ARG A 71 7.72 6.87 -7.04
N THR A 72 7.08 6.11 -6.19
CA THR A 72 6.92 4.66 -6.35
C THR A 72 5.44 4.31 -6.24
N ALA A 73 5.06 3.17 -6.79
CA ALA A 73 3.71 2.69 -6.72
C ALA A 73 3.55 1.76 -5.52
N ILE A 74 2.38 1.80 -4.88
CA ILE A 74 1.90 0.77 -3.97
C ILE A 74 0.80 -0.01 -4.68
N TYR A 75 0.75 -1.31 -4.41
CA TYR A 75 -0.11 -2.23 -5.14
C TYR A 75 -0.96 -3.07 -4.21
N GLU A 76 -2.18 -3.31 -4.65
CA GLU A 76 -3.05 -4.35 -4.13
C GLU A 76 -3.47 -5.20 -5.31
N VAL A 77 -3.16 -6.49 -5.23
CA VAL A 77 -3.36 -7.44 -6.33
C VAL A 77 -4.35 -8.50 -5.89
N VAL A 78 -5.45 -8.61 -6.63
CA VAL A 78 -6.47 -9.64 -6.46
C VAL A 78 -6.38 -10.58 -7.64
N VAL A 79 -5.89 -11.79 -7.42
CA VAL A 79 -5.86 -12.83 -8.45
C VAL A 79 -7.24 -13.50 -8.50
N ILE A 80 -7.77 -13.71 -9.71
CA ILE A 80 -9.05 -14.39 -9.90
C ILE A 80 -8.80 -15.90 -9.95
N ASP A 81 -8.71 -16.49 -8.75
CA ASP A 81 -8.60 -17.92 -8.55
C ASP A 81 -9.93 -18.66 -8.84
N GLU A 82 -9.90 -19.99 -8.80
CA GLU A 82 -11.10 -20.82 -9.05
C GLU A 82 -12.25 -20.53 -8.08
N PRO A 83 -12.03 -20.41 -6.76
CA PRO A 83 -13.08 -20.01 -5.82
C PRO A 83 -13.71 -18.66 -6.14
N LEU A 84 -12.90 -17.61 -6.38
CA LEU A 84 -13.42 -16.28 -6.70
C LEU A 84 -14.14 -16.27 -8.05
N ARG A 85 -13.64 -17.03 -9.04
CA ARG A 85 -14.30 -17.25 -10.33
C ARG A 85 -15.70 -17.83 -10.16
N LYS A 86 -15.86 -18.84 -9.29
CA LYS A 86 -17.18 -19.44 -8.96
C LYS A 86 -18.09 -18.47 -8.24
N MET A 87 -17.56 -17.65 -7.34
CA MET A 87 -18.32 -16.61 -6.63
C MET A 87 -18.85 -15.54 -7.60
N ILE A 88 -18.01 -15.08 -8.54
CA ILE A 88 -18.40 -14.14 -9.59
C ILE A 88 -19.47 -14.76 -10.50
N HIS A 89 -19.25 -15.99 -10.95
CA HIS A 89 -20.21 -16.70 -11.81
C HIS A 89 -21.59 -16.87 -11.13
N SER A 90 -21.59 -17.19 -9.83
CA SER A 90 -22.81 -17.38 -9.04
C SER A 90 -23.40 -16.06 -8.50
N GLN A 91 -22.84 -14.92 -8.87
CA GLN A 91 -23.26 -13.58 -8.41
C GLN A 91 -23.38 -13.48 -6.88
N LYS A 92 -22.38 -14.00 -6.16
CA LYS A 92 -22.33 -13.89 -4.70
C LYS A 92 -22.29 -12.42 -4.26
N PRO A 93 -22.83 -12.10 -3.06
CA PRO A 93 -22.74 -10.76 -2.48
C PRO A 93 -21.30 -10.27 -2.42
N GLU A 94 -21.10 -8.97 -2.66
CA GLU A 94 -19.78 -8.33 -2.60
C GLU A 94 -19.04 -8.60 -1.28
N SER A 95 -19.78 -8.65 -0.16
CA SER A 95 -19.22 -8.97 1.16
C SER A 95 -18.55 -10.35 1.20
N GLU A 96 -19.13 -11.37 0.56
CA GLU A 96 -18.52 -12.72 0.49
C GLU A 96 -17.26 -12.70 -0.38
N LEU A 97 -17.24 -11.91 -1.47
CA LEU A 97 -16.05 -11.75 -2.32
C LEU A 97 -14.93 -11.04 -1.54
N LEU A 98 -15.26 -9.96 -0.83
CA LEU A 98 -14.30 -9.18 -0.04
C LEU A 98 -13.74 -10.00 1.12
N GLU A 99 -14.55 -10.82 1.77
CA GLU A 99 -14.10 -11.75 2.81
C GLU A 99 -13.09 -12.74 2.25
N TRP A 100 -13.41 -13.40 1.13
CA TRP A 100 -12.49 -14.33 0.46
C TRP A 100 -11.16 -13.67 0.07
N VAL A 101 -11.26 -12.51 -0.56
CA VAL A 101 -10.10 -11.76 -1.04
C VAL A 101 -9.25 -11.23 0.12
N GLY A 102 -9.87 -10.77 1.20
CA GLY A 102 -9.20 -10.22 2.38
C GLY A 102 -8.24 -11.20 3.05
N VAL A 103 -8.49 -12.50 2.96
CA VAL A 103 -7.58 -13.54 3.51
C VAL A 103 -6.30 -13.68 2.68
N GLN A 104 -6.32 -13.34 1.40
CA GLN A 104 -5.24 -13.71 0.46
C GLN A 104 -4.44 -12.53 -0.12
N ARG A 105 -4.82 -11.28 0.18
CA ARG A 105 -4.15 -10.10 -0.39
C ARG A 105 -3.43 -9.26 0.67
N ALA A 106 -2.35 -8.63 0.24
CA ALA A 106 -1.83 -7.44 0.93
C ALA A 106 -2.61 -6.21 0.43
N SER A 107 -3.17 -5.42 1.34
CA SER A 107 -3.84 -4.18 0.98
C SER A 107 -2.85 -3.10 0.52
N LEU A 108 -3.35 -2.05 -0.13
CA LEU A 108 -2.54 -0.87 -0.47
C LEU A 108 -1.84 -0.28 0.77
N TYR A 109 -2.53 -0.26 1.91
CA TYR A 109 -1.96 0.21 3.17
C TYR A 109 -0.81 -0.69 3.63
N GLN A 110 -0.99 -2.01 3.63
CA GLN A 110 0.04 -2.96 4.04
C GLN A 110 1.29 -2.91 3.14
N ASP A 111 1.13 -2.84 1.81
CA ASP A 111 2.26 -2.65 0.90
C ASP A 111 2.95 -1.28 1.13
N GLY A 112 2.17 -0.24 1.41
CA GLY A 112 2.68 1.07 1.80
C GLY A 112 3.51 1.04 3.09
N VAL A 113 2.99 0.40 4.14
CA VAL A 113 3.70 0.25 5.42
C VAL A 113 5.02 -0.50 5.24
N ARG A 114 5.03 -1.57 4.44
CA ARG A 114 6.27 -2.28 4.10
C ARG A 114 7.32 -1.34 3.51
N LYS A 115 6.92 -0.41 2.64
CA LYS A 115 7.83 0.60 2.05
C LYS A 115 8.28 1.67 3.05
N VAL A 116 7.43 2.02 4.02
CA VAL A 116 7.83 2.89 5.15
C VAL A 116 8.92 2.20 5.99
N MET A 117 8.77 0.91 6.26
CA MET A 117 9.78 0.12 6.99
C MET A 117 11.09 -0.04 6.23
N LEU A 118 11.07 0.03 4.90
CA LEU A 118 12.27 0.08 4.07
C LEU A 118 12.86 1.50 3.94
N GLY A 119 12.19 2.52 4.49
CA GLY A 119 12.61 3.91 4.41
C GLY A 119 12.45 4.55 3.03
N GLU A 120 11.63 3.96 2.16
CA GLU A 120 11.40 4.43 0.80
C GLU A 120 10.43 5.61 0.74
N THR A 121 9.39 5.59 1.59
CA THR A 121 8.34 6.61 1.70
C THR A 121 8.07 6.92 3.17
N SER A 122 7.33 7.99 3.45
CA SER A 122 6.91 8.33 4.81
C SER A 122 5.52 7.75 5.13
N TYR A 123 5.20 7.66 6.42
CA TYR A 123 3.88 7.22 6.87
C TYR A 123 2.78 8.22 6.52
N GLU A 124 3.07 9.53 6.62
CA GLU A 124 2.16 10.60 6.24
C GLU A 124 1.76 10.50 4.75
N GLU A 125 2.71 10.09 3.91
CA GLU A 125 2.45 9.89 2.50
C GLU A 125 1.53 8.69 2.23
N ILE A 126 1.65 7.62 3.05
CA ILE A 126 0.71 6.49 2.99
C ILE A 126 -0.69 6.94 3.40
N LEU A 127 -0.84 7.62 4.55
CA LEU A 127 -2.13 8.12 5.01
C LEU A 127 -2.79 9.11 4.04
N ARG A 128 -1.99 9.88 3.27
CA ARG A 128 -2.50 10.77 2.23
C ARG A 128 -3.18 10.00 1.10
N VAL A 129 -2.66 8.82 0.77
CA VAL A 129 -3.11 8.04 -0.40
C VAL A 129 -3.77 6.74 -0.04
N THR A 130 -3.99 6.37 1.22
CA THR A 130 -4.77 5.18 1.60
C THR A 130 -5.74 5.55 2.71
N LYS A 131 -6.79 4.74 2.89
CA LYS A 131 -7.53 4.75 4.14
C LYS A 131 -6.86 3.74 5.07
N LEU A 132 -6.97 3.95 6.38
CA LEU A 132 -6.71 2.87 7.33
C LEU A 132 -7.83 1.84 7.11
N ASP A 133 -7.44 0.59 6.89
CA ASP A 133 -8.38 -0.53 6.74
C ASP A 133 -8.99 -0.92 8.09
#